data_AF-M4H1W5-F1
#
_entry.id   AF-M4H1W5-F1
#
_cell.length_a   1.000
_cell.length_b   1.000
_cell.length_c   1.000
_cell.angle_alpha   90.00
_cell.angle_beta   90.00
_cell.angle_gamma   90.00
#
_symmetry.space_group_name_H-M   'P 1'
#
loop_
_entity.id
_entity.type
_entity.pdbx_description
1 polymer ?
#
loop_
_entity_poly.entity_id
_entity_poly.type
_entity_poly.pdbx_seq_one_letter_code
_entity_poly.pdbx_strand_id
1 'polypeptide(L)'
;MIRFLIFAAATWGIVVLTDWKAVEPYEEIPWDLEATPLQIKTDSTLGSGDMILVQMYDKDSSSIGMVKVYFEPQMGYDIAFCTSVWFTELPVQPPGEVEKIWTIAKTETAIIITCNGVEVLNYLFADSSMSDCVPRMDSCRAGGDNTLGPGGNTSPDKDELYIG
;
A
#
# COMPACT_ATOMS: atom_id res chain seq x y z
N MET A 1 -35.03 40.19 -30.46
CA MET A 1 -34.03 39.25 -31.02
C MET A 1 -33.07 38.88 -29.90
N ILE A 2 -33.22 37.69 -29.32
CA ILE A 2 -32.38 37.19 -28.22
C ILE A 2 -31.51 36.07 -28.79
N ARG A 3 -30.20 36.24 -28.70
CA ARG A 3 -29.19 35.28 -29.15
C ARG A 3 -29.13 34.11 -28.18
N PHE A 4 -29.35 32.90 -28.70
CA PHE A 4 -29.01 31.64 -28.02
C PHE A 4 -27.48 31.49 -28.01
N LEU A 5 -26.90 31.30 -26.82
CA LEU A 5 -25.56 30.72 -26.67
C LEU A 5 -25.75 29.27 -26.22
N ILE A 6 -25.52 28.33 -27.14
CA ILE A 6 -25.44 26.91 -26.83
C ILE A 6 -24.06 26.70 -26.21
N PHE A 7 -24.00 26.42 -24.90
CA PHE A 7 -22.82 25.78 -24.33
C PHE A 7 -22.94 24.28 -24.61
N ALA A 8 -22.20 23.81 -25.62
CA ALA A 8 -21.88 22.40 -25.72
C ALA A 8 -20.92 22.07 -24.57
N ALA A 9 -21.47 21.65 -23.43
CA ALA A 9 -20.69 20.97 -22.42
C ALA A 9 -20.37 19.58 -22.97
N ALA A 10 -19.20 19.43 -23.58
CA ALA A 10 -18.61 18.12 -23.80
C ALA A 10 -18.31 17.54 -22.42
N THR A 11 -19.25 16.78 -21.86
CA THR A 11 -18.98 15.92 -20.71
C THR A 11 -18.01 14.87 -21.19
N TRP A 12 -16.71 15.15 -21.02
CA TRP A 12 -15.69 14.12 -21.01
C TRP A 12 -16.05 13.21 -19.85
N GLY A 13 -16.81 12.15 -20.15
CA GLY A 13 -17.06 11.08 -19.22
C GLY A 13 -15.71 10.48 -18.86
N ILE A 14 -15.26 10.71 -17.63
CA ILE A 14 -14.21 9.89 -17.06
C ILE A 14 -14.88 8.55 -16.78
N VAL A 15 -14.80 7.64 -17.75
CA VAL A 15 -15.08 6.23 -17.50
C VAL A 15 -13.86 5.72 -16.72
N VAL A 16 -13.90 5.82 -15.39
CA VAL A 16 -13.01 5.03 -14.54
C VAL A 16 -13.63 3.64 -14.47
N LEU A 17 -13.33 2.79 -15.45
CA LEU A 17 -13.58 1.37 -15.33
C LEU A 17 -12.47 0.83 -14.41
N THR A 18 -12.67 0.90 -13.09
CA THR A 18 -11.86 0.11 -12.15
C THR A 18 -12.36 -1.32 -12.23
N ASP A 19 -11.89 -2.08 -13.21
CA ASP A 19 -12.08 -3.52 -13.17
C ASP A 19 -11.23 -4.04 -12.00
N TRP A 20 -11.91 -4.30 -10.88
CA TRP A 20 -11.30 -4.97 -9.74
C TRP A 20 -10.85 -6.36 -10.19
N LYS A 21 -9.55 -6.63 -10.08
CA LYS A 21 -9.02 -7.98 -10.25
C LYS A 21 -9.20 -8.72 -8.94
N ALA A 22 -9.81 -9.90 -8.98
CA ALA A 22 -9.84 -10.79 -7.83
C ALA A 22 -8.40 -11.17 -7.45
N VAL A 23 -8.09 -11.14 -6.16
CA VAL A 23 -6.76 -11.54 -5.66
C VAL A 23 -6.63 -13.05 -5.84
N GLU A 24 -5.60 -13.47 -6.58
CA GLU A 24 -5.18 -14.87 -6.62
C GLU A 24 -4.09 -15.07 -5.55
N PRO A 25 -4.29 -16.00 -4.59
CA PRO A 25 -3.29 -16.27 -3.58
C PRO A 25 -1.94 -16.66 -4.21
N TYR A 26 -0.86 -16.11 -3.68
CA TYR A 26 0.52 -16.36 -4.13
C TYR A 26 0.86 -15.86 -5.55
N GLU A 27 0.03 -14.98 -6.11
CA GLU A 27 0.38 -14.29 -7.36
C GLU A 27 1.24 -13.06 -7.07
N GLU A 28 2.38 -12.98 -7.76
CA GLU A 28 3.29 -11.82 -7.72
C GLU A 28 2.86 -10.81 -8.77
N ILE A 29 2.70 -9.56 -8.36
CA ILE A 29 2.28 -8.46 -9.23
C ILE A 29 3.41 -7.44 -9.25
N PRO A 30 4.00 -7.15 -10.43
CA PRO A 30 4.93 -6.03 -10.57
C PRO A 30 4.21 -4.72 -10.22
N TRP A 31 4.59 -4.10 -9.12
CA TRP A 31 3.88 -2.95 -8.55
C TRP A 31 4.84 -2.02 -7.83
N ASP A 32 4.92 -0.77 -8.29
CA ASP A 32 5.67 0.29 -7.62
C ASP A 32 4.77 0.97 -6.58
N LEU A 33 4.93 0.59 -5.31
CA LEU A 33 4.11 1.07 -4.20
C LEU A 33 4.44 2.50 -3.79
N GLU A 34 5.62 3.01 -4.15
CA GLU A 34 6.02 4.40 -3.92
C GLU A 34 5.44 5.35 -4.98
N ALA A 35 5.34 4.89 -6.23
CA ALA A 35 4.73 5.67 -7.30
C ALA A 35 3.21 5.57 -7.32
N THR A 36 2.65 4.39 -7.01
CA THR A 36 1.21 4.12 -7.12
C THR A 36 0.68 3.41 -5.87
N PRO A 37 -0.22 4.04 -5.09
CA PRO A 37 -0.87 3.40 -3.97
C PRO A 37 -1.69 2.18 -4.40
N LEU A 38 -1.58 1.09 -3.64
CA LEU A 38 -2.33 -0.13 -3.83
C LEU A 38 -3.76 0.02 -3.29
N GLN A 39 -4.76 -0.35 -4.08
CA GLN A 39 -6.15 -0.40 -3.62
C GLN A 39 -6.64 -1.84 -3.48
N ILE A 40 -7.23 -2.16 -2.31
CA ILE A 40 -7.79 -3.48 -1.99
C ILE A 40 -9.24 -3.29 -1.57
N LYS A 41 -10.15 -4.05 -2.17
CA LYS A 41 -11.56 -4.05 -1.83
C LYS A 41 -11.92 -5.30 -1.04
N THR A 42 -12.57 -5.13 0.11
CA THR A 42 -12.99 -6.23 0.99
C THR A 42 -14.42 -6.03 1.48
N ASP A 43 -15.13 -7.12 1.77
CA ASP A 43 -16.41 -7.14 2.50
C ASP A 43 -16.28 -7.76 3.91
N SER A 44 -15.04 -7.97 4.38
CA SER A 44 -14.73 -8.50 5.71
C SER A 44 -15.34 -7.68 6.84
N THR A 45 -15.92 -8.41 7.78
CA THR A 45 -16.61 -7.87 8.96
C THR A 45 -15.65 -7.76 10.15
N LEU A 46 -15.91 -6.82 11.04
CA LEU A 46 -15.13 -6.68 12.27
C LEU A 46 -15.29 -7.92 13.15
N GLY A 47 -14.20 -8.46 13.67
CA GLY A 47 -14.19 -9.69 14.46
C GLY A 47 -14.32 -10.98 13.64
N SER A 48 -14.20 -10.93 12.31
CA SER A 48 -14.18 -12.13 11.48
C SER A 48 -12.88 -12.95 11.64
N GLY A 49 -11.79 -12.29 12.05
CA GLY A 49 -10.45 -12.87 12.03
C GLY A 49 -9.81 -12.89 10.64
N ASP A 50 -10.44 -12.28 9.64
CA ASP A 50 -9.85 -12.09 8.32
C ASP A 50 -8.63 -11.16 8.41
N MET A 51 -7.79 -11.19 7.38
CA MET A 51 -6.65 -10.30 7.25
C MET A 51 -6.44 -9.90 5.80
N ILE A 52 -5.98 -8.65 5.62
CA ILE A 52 -5.30 -8.24 4.39
C ILE A 52 -3.82 -8.48 4.63
N LEU A 53 -3.15 -9.25 3.76
CA LEU A 53 -1.70 -9.38 3.73
C LEU A 53 -1.14 -8.77 2.46
N VAL A 54 -0.21 -7.84 2.63
CA VAL A 54 0.57 -7.26 1.55
C VAL A 54 2.03 -7.53 1.84
N GLN A 55 2.62 -8.44 1.08
CA GLN A 55 4.03 -8.78 1.17
C GLN A 55 4.79 -8.09 0.04
N MET A 56 5.85 -7.38 0.40
CA MET A 56 6.69 -6.61 -0.50
C MET A 56 8.02 -7.34 -0.71
N TYR A 57 8.48 -7.34 -1.95
CA TYR A 57 9.70 -7.98 -2.39
C TYR A 57 10.56 -7.02 -3.21
N ASP A 58 11.87 -7.21 -3.12
CA ASP A 58 12.79 -6.62 -4.09
C ASP A 58 12.80 -7.43 -5.40
N LYS A 59 13.54 -6.91 -6.39
CA LYS A 59 13.73 -7.51 -7.72
C LYS A 59 14.29 -8.93 -7.72
N ASP A 60 14.91 -9.39 -6.63
CA ASP A 60 15.49 -10.72 -6.51
C ASP A 60 14.54 -11.67 -5.77
N SER A 61 13.25 -11.28 -5.67
CA SER A 61 12.19 -11.95 -4.94
C SER A 61 12.55 -12.18 -3.46
N SER A 62 13.39 -11.30 -2.89
CA SER A 62 13.68 -11.31 -1.46
C SER A 62 12.67 -10.43 -0.72
N SER A 63 12.09 -10.98 0.34
CA SER A 63 11.15 -10.27 1.20
C SER A 63 11.82 -9.07 1.86
N ILE A 64 11.30 -7.87 1.57
CA ILE A 64 11.79 -6.59 2.12
C ILE A 64 10.84 -6.01 3.16
N GLY A 65 9.59 -6.44 3.18
CA GLY A 65 8.64 -5.99 4.20
C GLY A 65 7.27 -6.61 4.01
N MET A 66 6.41 -6.47 5.02
CA MET A 66 5.05 -6.98 4.97
C MET A 66 4.16 -6.04 5.77
N VAL A 67 2.98 -5.74 5.24
CA VAL A 67 1.93 -4.99 5.92
C VAL A 67 0.73 -5.92 6.07
N LYS A 68 0.23 -6.04 7.30
CA LYS A 68 -1.02 -6.75 7.59
C LYS A 68 -2.03 -5.81 8.21
N VAL A 69 -3.30 -6.00 7.85
CA VAL A 69 -4.45 -5.39 8.53
C VAL A 69 -5.37 -6.50 9.00
N TYR A 70 -5.67 -6.53 10.28
CA TYR A 70 -6.45 -7.56 10.94
C TYR A 70 -7.88 -7.11 11.23
N PHE A 71 -8.85 -7.98 10.92
CA PHE A 71 -10.27 -7.80 11.18
C PHE A 71 -10.69 -8.50 12.49
N GLU A 72 -9.95 -8.20 13.55
CA GLU A 72 -10.27 -8.62 14.92
C GLU A 72 -11.39 -7.75 15.52
N PRO A 73 -11.91 -8.01 16.74
CA PRO A 73 -12.92 -7.14 17.37
C PRO A 73 -12.50 -5.67 17.48
N GLN A 74 -11.19 -5.40 17.58
CA GLN A 74 -10.57 -4.11 17.27
C GLN A 74 -9.68 -4.30 16.05
N MET A 75 -9.76 -3.39 15.06
CA MET A 75 -8.88 -3.50 13.90
C MET A 75 -7.45 -3.13 14.29
N GLY A 76 -6.50 -3.92 13.82
CA GLY A 76 -5.09 -3.75 14.10
C GLY A 76 -4.23 -3.99 12.88
N TYR A 77 -2.93 -3.80 13.07
CA TYR A 77 -1.93 -3.92 12.03
C TYR A 77 -0.64 -4.57 12.55
N ASP A 78 0.16 -5.06 11.61
CA ASP A 78 1.53 -5.52 11.80
C ASP A 78 2.34 -5.08 10.57
N ILE A 79 3.50 -4.48 10.81
CA ILE A 79 4.47 -4.13 9.76
C ILE A 79 5.75 -4.90 10.07
N ALA A 80 6.02 -5.96 9.31
CA ALA A 80 7.19 -6.80 9.54
C ALA A 80 8.48 -5.97 9.54
N PHE A 81 9.39 -6.31 10.45
CA PHE A 81 10.63 -5.59 10.74
C PHE A 81 10.45 -4.21 11.40
N CYS A 82 9.24 -3.68 11.49
CA CYS A 82 8.96 -2.37 12.10
C CYS A 82 8.18 -2.46 13.41
N THR A 83 7.25 -3.41 13.54
CA THR A 83 6.53 -3.68 14.79
C THR A 83 7.16 -4.87 15.52
N SER A 84 7.25 -4.77 16.85
CA SER A 84 7.80 -5.83 17.71
C SER A 84 6.75 -6.86 18.16
N VAL A 85 5.47 -6.56 17.94
CA VAL A 85 4.33 -7.41 18.26
C VAL A 85 3.54 -7.71 16.99
N TRP A 86 2.93 -8.89 16.95
CA TRP A 86 2.15 -9.39 15.81
C TRP A 86 0.78 -8.73 15.65
N PHE A 87 0.39 -7.86 16.60
CA PHE A 87 -0.85 -7.08 16.53
C PHE A 87 -0.67 -5.76 17.30
N THR A 88 -0.92 -4.65 16.62
CA THR A 88 -1.01 -3.31 17.20
C THR A 88 -2.34 -2.70 16.78
N GLU A 89 -3.11 -2.12 17.70
CA GLU A 89 -4.38 -1.47 17.34
C GLU A 89 -4.15 -0.30 16.36
N LEU A 90 -5.03 -0.16 15.38
CA LEU A 90 -5.00 1.00 14.49
C LEU A 90 -5.27 2.28 15.31
N PRO A 91 -4.45 3.34 15.15
CA PRO A 91 -4.65 4.61 15.85
C PRO A 91 -6.04 5.22 15.62
N VAL A 92 -6.58 5.03 14.41
CA VAL A 92 -7.94 5.41 14.05
C VAL A 92 -8.65 4.19 13.50
N GLN A 93 -9.79 3.82 14.10
CA GLN A 93 -10.58 2.69 13.63
C GLN A 93 -11.28 3.04 12.31
N PRO A 94 -11.29 2.12 11.33
CA PRO A 94 -12.00 2.33 10.07
C PRO A 94 -13.50 2.57 10.27
N PRO A 95 -14.14 3.26 9.33
CA PRO A 95 -15.59 3.45 9.37
C PRO A 95 -16.34 2.11 9.23
N GLY A 96 -17.56 2.07 9.76
CA GLY A 96 -18.34 0.85 9.97
C GLY A 96 -19.03 0.31 8.72
N GLU A 97 -18.68 0.75 7.50
CA GLU A 97 -19.28 0.20 6.29
C GLU A 97 -18.89 -1.27 6.09
N VAL A 98 -19.81 -2.04 5.51
CA VAL A 98 -19.56 -3.45 5.18
C VAL A 98 -18.49 -3.54 4.09
N GLU A 99 -18.68 -2.80 3.00
CA GLU A 99 -17.70 -2.70 1.91
C GLU A 99 -16.61 -1.67 2.27
N LYS A 100 -15.36 -2.11 2.20
CA LYS A 100 -14.18 -1.31 2.52
C LYS A 100 -13.23 -1.27 1.34
N ILE A 101 -12.76 -0.07 1.00
CA ILE A 101 -11.69 0.16 0.05
C ILE A 101 -10.48 0.65 0.83
N TRP A 102 -9.47 -0.20 0.92
CA TRP A 102 -8.19 0.08 1.54
C TRP A 102 -7.25 0.66 0.50
N THR A 103 -6.58 1.76 0.82
CA THR A 103 -5.48 2.28 0.01
C THR A 103 -4.22 2.23 0.85
N ILE A 104 -3.23 1.46 0.41
CA ILE A 104 -1.92 1.32 1.05
C ILE A 104 -0.91 2.02 0.16
N ALA A 105 -0.25 3.04 0.71
CA ALA A 105 0.81 3.77 0.04
C ALA A 105 2.11 3.60 0.82
N LYS A 106 3.22 3.45 0.10
CA LYS A 106 4.57 3.56 0.66
C LYS A 106 5.15 4.90 0.22
N THR A 107 5.90 5.51 1.12
CA THR A 107 6.76 6.64 0.82
C THR A 107 8.16 6.28 1.25
N GLU A 108 9.13 7.16 0.98
CA GLU A 108 10.50 6.98 1.44
C GLU A 108 10.62 6.79 2.96
N THR A 109 9.66 7.28 3.75
CA THR A 109 9.78 7.31 5.22
C THR A 109 8.59 6.73 5.95
N ALA A 110 7.56 6.25 5.25
CA ALA A 110 6.31 5.86 5.89
C ALA A 110 5.48 4.86 5.08
N ILE A 111 4.66 4.08 5.79
CA ILE A 111 3.48 3.40 5.26
C ILE A 111 2.24 4.17 5.69
N ILE A 112 1.39 4.51 4.71
CA ILE A 112 0.14 5.21 4.93
C ILE A 112 -1.00 4.30 4.49
N ILE A 113 -1.97 4.09 5.36
CA ILE A 113 -3.16 3.27 5.09
C ILE A 113 -4.39 4.14 5.28
N THR A 114 -5.24 4.16 4.27
CA THR A 114 -6.58 4.73 4.37
C THR A 114 -7.64 3.64 4.12
N CYS A 115 -8.78 3.76 4.79
CA CYS A 115 -9.97 2.95 4.54
C CYS A 115 -11.13 3.87 4.21
N ASN A 116 -11.76 3.70 3.04
CA ASN A 116 -12.85 4.56 2.55
C ASN A 116 -12.49 6.06 2.61
N GLY A 117 -11.23 6.39 2.35
CA GLY A 117 -10.70 7.76 2.38
C GLY A 117 -10.36 8.31 3.78
N VAL A 118 -10.58 7.55 4.86
CA VAL A 118 -10.15 7.89 6.22
C VAL A 118 -8.74 7.36 6.44
N GLU A 119 -7.79 8.22 6.82
CA GLU A 119 -6.46 7.77 7.26
C GLU A 119 -6.58 7.02 8.59
N VAL A 120 -6.22 5.73 8.55
CA VAL A 120 -6.29 4.83 9.72
C VAL A 120 -4.91 4.54 10.29
N LEU A 121 -3.87 4.69 9.47
CA LEU A 121 -2.48 4.56 9.88
C LEU A 121 -1.58 5.48 9.04
N ASN A 122 -0.65 6.15 9.71
CA ASN A 122 0.50 6.82 9.11
C ASN A 122 1.71 6.44 9.96
N TYR A 123 2.40 5.38 9.54
CA TYR A 123 3.50 4.80 10.29
C TYR A 123 4.83 5.31 9.74
N LEU A 124 5.53 6.14 10.50
CA LEU A 124 6.88 6.60 10.15
C LEU A 124 7.90 5.51 10.49
N PHE A 125 8.76 5.15 9.55
CA PHE A 125 9.79 4.12 9.77
C PHE A 125 10.76 4.50 10.90
N ALA A 126 11.03 5.80 11.04
CA ALA A 126 11.88 6.35 12.10
C ALA A 126 11.29 6.19 13.52
N ASP A 127 9.98 5.97 13.65
CA ASP A 127 9.34 5.76 14.94
C ASP A 127 9.47 4.30 15.42
N SER A 128 9.96 3.41 14.57
CA SER A 128 10.20 2.03 14.93
C SER A 128 11.35 1.90 15.93
N SER A 129 11.14 1.11 16.99
CA SER A 129 12.22 0.68 17.87
C SER A 129 13.05 -0.48 17.31
N MET A 130 12.64 -1.04 16.17
CA MET A 130 13.29 -2.19 15.53
C MET A 130 14.39 -1.67 14.60
N SER A 131 15.64 -2.10 14.85
CA SER A 131 16.80 -1.69 14.04
C SER A 131 16.69 -2.03 12.55
N ASP A 132 15.88 -3.03 12.23
CA ASP A 132 15.76 -3.58 10.88
C ASP A 132 14.70 -2.85 10.05
N CYS A 133 13.84 -2.01 10.66
CA CYS A 133 12.72 -1.36 9.98
C CYS A 133 13.18 -0.51 8.78
N VAL A 134 14.00 0.51 9.05
CA VAL A 134 14.48 1.43 8.01
C VAL A 134 15.33 0.70 6.96
N PRO A 135 16.35 -0.11 7.31
CA PRO A 135 17.16 -0.81 6.31
C PRO A 135 16.34 -1.74 5.39
N ARG A 136 15.28 -2.36 5.90
CA ARG A 136 14.39 -3.26 5.14
C ARG A 136 13.39 -2.49 4.29
N MET A 137 12.79 -1.42 4.81
CA MET A 137 11.85 -0.61 4.04
C MET A 137 12.54 0.26 2.99
N ASP A 138 13.81 0.61 3.21
CA ASP A 138 14.63 1.36 2.26
C ASP A 138 15.29 0.46 1.19
N SER A 139 15.28 -0.87 1.33
CA SER A 139 16.06 -1.74 0.45
C SER A 139 15.59 -1.77 -1.00
N CYS A 140 14.41 -1.22 -1.33
CA CYS A 140 14.02 -0.86 -2.70
C CYS A 140 15.07 0.01 -3.41
N ARG A 141 15.88 0.78 -2.66
CA ARG A 141 16.94 1.64 -3.20
C ARG A 141 18.27 0.91 -3.43
N ALA A 142 18.47 -0.25 -2.80
CA ALA A 142 19.78 -0.91 -2.74
C ALA A 142 20.06 -1.81 -3.96
N GLY A 143 19.78 -1.31 -5.16
CA GLY A 143 20.46 -1.73 -6.39
C GLY A 143 21.82 -1.03 -6.59
N GLY A 144 22.34 -0.36 -5.57
CA GLY A 144 23.66 0.26 -5.54
C GLY A 144 24.67 -0.64 -4.84
N ASP A 145 25.40 -1.41 -5.63
CA ASP A 145 26.63 -2.13 -5.26
C ASP A 145 27.55 -1.23 -4.40
N ASN A 146 27.96 -1.71 -3.22
CA ASN A 146 29.02 -1.08 -2.41
C ASN A 146 30.43 -1.33 -2.98
N THR A 147 30.54 -1.73 -4.24
CA THR A 147 31.79 -1.79 -4.98
C THR A 147 31.63 -1.18 -6.37
N LEU A 148 32.59 -0.31 -6.74
CA LEU A 148 32.87 0.20 -8.10
C LEU A 148 32.24 1.54 -8.56
N GLY A 149 33.04 2.61 -8.40
CA GLY A 149 33.40 3.55 -9.50
C GLY A 149 32.39 4.62 -9.96
N PRO A 150 32.86 5.81 -10.42
CA PRO A 150 31.98 6.88 -10.86
C PRO A 150 31.55 6.65 -12.31
N GLY A 151 30.30 6.23 -12.53
CA GLY A 151 29.74 6.19 -13.88
C GLY A 151 28.43 5.44 -14.00
N GLY A 152 27.34 6.19 -14.07
CA GLY A 152 26.14 5.92 -14.87
C GLY A 152 25.36 4.62 -14.61
N ASN A 153 24.17 4.75 -14.04
CA ASN A 153 22.92 4.75 -14.82
C ASN A 153 21.71 4.84 -13.87
N THR A 154 20.87 5.85 -14.10
CA THR A 154 19.52 5.94 -13.53
C THR A 154 18.57 5.08 -14.37
N SER A 155 17.95 4.05 -13.79
CA SER A 155 16.85 3.29 -14.38
C SER A 155 15.82 2.94 -13.27
N PRO A 156 14.50 3.03 -13.52
CA PRO A 156 13.47 2.86 -12.50
C PRO A 156 13.10 1.38 -12.39
N ASP A 157 13.70 0.68 -11.43
CA ASP A 157 13.46 -0.74 -11.19
C ASP A 157 12.31 -0.89 -10.17
N LYS A 158 11.29 -1.68 -10.53
CA LYS A 158 9.98 -1.74 -9.87
C LYS A 158 9.94 -2.84 -8.81
N ASP A 159 9.25 -2.57 -7.71
CA ASP A 159 8.99 -3.54 -6.63
C ASP A 159 8.00 -4.64 -7.09
N GLU A 160 8.09 -5.83 -6.48
CA GLU A 160 7.13 -6.93 -6.67
C GLU A 160 6.26 -7.06 -5.42
N LEU A 161 4.94 -7.10 -5.62
CA LEU A 161 3.92 -7.08 -4.57
C LEU A 161 3.12 -8.37 -4.59
N TYR A 162 2.91 -8.95 -3.41
CA TYR A 162 2.09 -10.13 -3.21
C TYR A 162 0.93 -9.77 -2.31
N ILE A 163 -0.27 -10.17 -2.70
CA ILE A 163 -1.50 -9.93 -1.95
C ILE A 163 -2.08 -11.30 -1.59
N GLY A 164 -2.34 -11.53 -0.30
CA GLY A 164 -2.87 -12.80 0.22
C GLY A 164 -3.93 -12.60 1.29
#